data_AF-A0A819LMX1-F1
#
_entry.id   AF-A0A819LMX1-F1
#
_cell.length_a   1.000
_cell.length_b   1.000
_cell.length_c   1.000
_cell.angle_alpha   90.00
_cell.angle_beta   90.00
_cell.angle_gamma   90.00
#
_symmetry.space_group_name_H-M   'P 1'
#
loop_
_entity.id
_entity.type
_entity.pdbx_description
1 polymer ?
#
loop_
_entity_poly.entity_id
_entity_poly.type
_entity_poly.pdbx_seq_one_letter_code
_entity_poly.pdbx_strand_id
1 'polypeptide(L)' 'MKYSIQNLVDAINSNVSSIGASKRSKVPKRTIHSHRQNALEKLGGGHYRFLNDEQEDFLVYFFKLSPEYGLTITVDVA' A
#
# COMPACT_ATOMS: atom_id res chain seq x y z
N MET A 1 -19.63 17.39 -12.00
CA MET A 1 -19.65 16.31 -13.02
C MET A 1 -20.06 15.02 -12.30
N LYS A 2 -21.25 14.47 -12.62
CA LYS A 2 -21.78 13.26 -11.97
C LYS A 2 -21.47 12.07 -12.90
N TYR A 3 -20.70 11.09 -12.43
CA TYR A 3 -20.36 9.88 -13.20
C TYR A 3 -21.28 8.72 -12.80
N SER A 4 -21.49 7.77 -13.71
CA SER A 4 -22.31 6.58 -13.44
C SER A 4 -21.59 5.63 -12.47
N ILE A 5 -22.37 4.83 -11.75
CA ILE A 5 -21.83 3.80 -10.84
C ILE A 5 -21.03 2.76 -11.64
N GLN A 6 -21.52 2.36 -12.82
CA GLN A 6 -20.80 1.42 -13.67
C GLN A 6 -19.42 1.93 -14.08
N ASN A 7 -19.32 3.20 -14.47
CA ASN A 7 -18.04 3.81 -14.81
C ASN A 7 -17.07 3.85 -13.61
N LEU A 8 -17.60 3.99 -12.39
CA LEU A 8 -16.79 3.93 -11.17
C LEU A 8 -16.25 2.52 -10.94
N VAL A 9 -17.09 1.49 -11.05
CA VAL A 9 -16.70 0.09 -10.90
C VAL A 9 -15.64 -0.30 -11.94
N ASP A 10 -15.89 0.01 -13.21
CA ASP A 10 -14.96 -0.26 -14.30
C ASP A 10 -13.63 0.49 -14.09
N ALA A 11 -13.70 1.73 -13.61
CA ALA A 11 -12.50 2.51 -13.31
C ALA A 11 -11.70 1.90 -12.16
N ILE A 12 -12.35 1.53 -11.05
CA ILE A 12 -11.70 0.93 -9.88
C ILE A 12 -11.04 -0.39 -10.25
N ASN A 13 -11.75 -1.26 -10.98
CA ASN A 13 -11.28 -2.60 -11.34
C ASN A 13 -10.30 -2.63 -12.53
N SER A 14 -10.05 -1.50 -13.20
CA SER A 14 -9.13 -1.48 -14.34
C SER A 14 -7.66 -1.67 -13.93
N ASN A 15 -6.89 -2.42 -14.72
CA ASN A 15 -5.45 -2.66 -14.48
C ASN A 15 -4.54 -1.46 -14.81
N VAL A 16 -5.12 -0.32 -15.21
CA VAL A 16 -4.37 0.90 -15.58
C VAL A 16 -4.26 1.84 -14.38
N SER A 17 -3.24 2.72 -14.34
CA SER A 17 -3.08 3.71 -13.27
C SER A 17 -4.33 4.59 -13.07
N SER A 18 -4.53 5.15 -11.88
CA SER A 18 -5.72 5.99 -11.58
C SER A 18 -5.84 7.20 -12.52
N ILE A 19 -4.73 7.70 -13.06
CA ILE A 19 -4.71 8.75 -14.08
C ILE A 19 -5.22 8.20 -15.43
N GLY A 20 -4.75 7.02 -15.85
CA GLY A 20 -5.20 6.36 -17.07
C GLY A 20 -6.67 5.96 -17.01
N ALA A 21 -7.10 5.38 -15.89
CA ALA A 21 -8.49 5.04 -15.64
C ALA A 21 -9.39 6.28 -15.67
N SER A 22 -8.96 7.39 -15.06
CA SER A 22 -9.71 8.65 -15.04
C SER A 22 -9.99 9.20 -16.44
N LYS A 23 -9.00 9.14 -17.34
CA LYS A 23 -9.17 9.57 -18.74
C LYS A 23 -10.18 8.72 -19.50
N ARG A 24 -10.27 7.41 -19.21
CA ARG A 24 -11.16 6.47 -19.90
C ARG A 24 -12.61 6.52 -19.38
N SER A 25 -12.78 6.49 -18.06
CA SER A 25 -14.09 6.36 -17.42
C SER A 25 -14.77 7.71 -17.12
N LYS A 26 -14.06 8.83 -17.33
CA LYS A 26 -14.48 10.19 -16.94
C LYS A 26 -14.78 10.33 -15.45
N VAL A 27 -14.20 9.44 -14.61
CA VAL A 27 -14.26 9.51 -13.15
C VAL A 27 -13.01 10.24 -12.65
N PRO A 28 -13.10 11.16 -11.66
CA PRO A 28 -11.92 11.84 -11.13
C PRO A 28 -10.88 10.87 -10.56
N LYS A 29 -9.60 11.09 -10.90
CA LYS A 29 -8.48 10.26 -10.44
C LYS A 29 -8.45 10.06 -8.92
N ARG A 30 -8.81 11.11 -8.15
CA ARG A 30 -8.81 11.08 -6.68
C ARG A 30 -9.82 10.09 -6.13
N THR A 31 -11.00 10.01 -6.74
CA THR A 31 -12.04 9.06 -6.36
C THR A 31 -11.59 7.63 -6.65
N ILE A 32 -11.09 7.37 -7.86
CA ILE A 32 -10.58 6.04 -8.25
C ILE A 32 -9.44 5.61 -7.31
N HIS A 33 -8.50 6.52 -7.05
CA HIS A 33 -7.38 6.27 -6.15
C HIS A 33 -7.85 5.96 -4.72
N SER A 34 -8.78 6.75 -4.17
CA SER A 34 -9.31 6.54 -2.83
C SER A 34 -10.06 5.21 -2.66
N HIS A 35 -10.68 4.68 -3.71
CA HIS A 35 -11.37 3.39 -3.66
C HIS A 35 -10.44 2.19 -3.90
N ARG A 36 -9.36 2.39 -4.67
CA ARG A 36 -8.34 1.36 -4.89
C ARG A 36 -7.38 1.20 -3.73
N GLN A 37 -7.11 2.29 -3.01
CA GLN A 37 -6.35 2.22 -1.77
C GLN A 37 -7.11 1.28 -0.82
N ASN A 38 -6.51 0.11 -0.60
CA ASN A 38 -7.10 -0.89 0.28
C ASN A 38 -7.26 -0.25 1.67
N ALA A 39 -8.39 -0.48 2.35
CA ALA A 39 -8.58 0.05 3.70
C ALA A 39 -7.47 -0.42 4.66
N LEU A 40 -6.83 -1.55 4.35
CA LEU A 40 -5.70 -2.13 5.07
C LEU A 40 -4.34 -1.48 4.73
N GLU A 41 -4.19 -0.85 3.55
CA GLU A 41 -2.98 -0.10 3.16
C GLU A 41 -2.90 1.29 3.82
N LYS A 42 -3.95 1.72 4.53
CA LYS A 42 -3.99 2.98 5.28
C LYS A 42 -3.36 2.90 6.67
N LEU A 43 -2.78 1.77 7.06
CA LEU A 43 -2.10 1.62 8.35
C LEU A 43 -0.61 1.99 8.22
N GLY A 44 -0.32 3.27 8.41
CA GLY A 44 1.02 3.77 8.77
C GLY A 44 1.66 4.70 7.75
N GLY A 45 1.54 6.02 7.97
CA GLY A 45 2.53 7.03 7.57
C GLY A 45 3.01 7.11 6.11
N GLY A 46 2.38 6.42 5.16
CA GLY A 46 2.87 6.34 3.78
C GLY A 46 4.06 5.37 3.58
N HIS A 47 4.32 4.47 4.52
CA HIS A 47 5.37 3.46 4.39
C HIS A 47 4.77 2.08 4.12
N TYR A 48 5.27 1.40 3.08
CA TYR A 48 4.90 0.01 2.80
C TYR A 48 5.47 -0.89 3.90
N ARG A 49 4.60 -1.59 4.62
CA ARG A 49 5.00 -2.73 5.46
C ARG A 49 5.20 -3.93 4.55
N PHE A 50 6.43 -4.46 4.50
CA PHE A 50 6.76 -5.67 3.74
C PHE A 50 6.49 -6.94 4.53
N LEU A 51 6.44 -6.83 5.86
CA LEU A 51 6.17 -7.92 6.78
C LEU A 51 4.85 -7.64 7.50
N ASN A 52 4.06 -8.68 7.74
CA ASN A 52 2.99 -8.62 8.72
C ASN A 52 3.54 -8.79 10.15
N ASP A 53 2.71 -8.54 11.16
CA ASP A 53 3.16 -8.53 12.55
C ASP A 53 3.78 -9.88 12.97
N GLU A 54 3.21 -11.01 12.53
CA GLU A 54 3.75 -12.36 12.80
C GLU A 54 5.13 -12.59 12.18
N GLN A 55 5.33 -12.11 10.94
CA GLN A 55 6.60 -12.20 10.23
C GLN A 55 7.67 -11.29 10.85
N GLU A 56 7.26 -10.11 11.33
CA GLU A 56 8.13 -9.18 12.05
C GLU A 56 8.57 -9.78 13.39
N ASP A 57 7.64 -10.33 14.17
CA ASP A 57 7.93 -11.00 15.45
C ASP A 57 8.85 -12.21 15.26
N PHE A 58 8.61 -13.02 14.23
CA PHE A 58 9.47 -14.16 13.88
C PHE A 58 10.90 -13.71 13.53
N LEU A 59 11.03 -12.64 12.74
CA LEU A 59 12.33 -12.11 12.34
C LEU A 59 13.12 -11.57 13.54
N VAL A 60 12.44 -10.83 14.43
CA VAL A 60 13.03 -10.34 15.69
C VAL A 60 13.49 -11.50 16.58
N TYR A 61 12.67 -12.55 16.70
CA TYR A 61 13.02 -13.76 17.43
C TYR A 61 14.25 -14.46 16.83
N PHE A 62 14.29 -14.60 15.50
CA PHE A 62 15.41 -15.19 14.78
C PHE A 62 16.72 -14.43 15.01
N PHE A 63 16.70 -13.09 14.97
CA PHE A 63 17.89 -12.27 15.23
C PHE A 63 18.37 -12.37 16.69
N LYS A 64 17.47 -12.52 17.66
CA LYS A 64 17.86 -12.77 19.06
C LYS A 64 18.60 -14.10 19.24
N LEU A 65 18.23 -15.11 18.47
CA LEU A 65 18.86 -16.44 18.52
C LEU A 65 20.21 -16.49 17.79
N SER A 66 20.41 -15.60 16.81
CA SER A 66 21.59 -15.60 15.95
C SER A 66 22.32 -14.25 16.03
N PRO A 67 22.90 -13.90 17.20
CA PRO A 67 23.53 -12.60 17.43
C PRO A 67 24.74 -12.33 16.51
N GLU A 68 25.32 -13.37 15.92
CA GLU A 68 26.41 -13.26 14.93
C GLU A 68 25.92 -12.71 13.58
N TYR A 69 24.64 -12.91 13.25
CA TYR A 69 23.96 -12.22 12.14
C TYR A 69 23.41 -10.86 12.58
N GLY A 70 23.88 -10.34 13.71
CA GLY A 70 23.51 -9.06 14.26
C GLY A 70 23.69 -7.98 13.20
N LEU A 71 22.57 -7.57 12.60
CA LEU A 71 22.45 -6.23 12.07
C LEU A 71 22.91 -5.32 13.20
N THR A 72 24.12 -4.77 13.09
CA THR A 72 24.46 -3.56 13.82
C THR A 72 23.39 -2.58 13.41
N ILE A 73 22.38 -2.40 14.26
CA ILE A 73 21.32 -1.43 14.05
C ILE A 73 22.05 -0.08 14.12
N THR A 74 22.59 0.36 12.99
CA THR A 74 23.04 1.73 12.82
C THR A 74 21.76 2.53 12.75
N VAL A 75 21.35 3.02 13.91
CA VAL A 75 20.30 4.03 14.04
C VAL A 75 20.87 5.33 13.45
N ASP A 76 21.02 5.39 12.13
CA ASP A 76 21.10 6.67 11.43
C ASP A 76 19.69 6.98 10.94
N VAL A 77 18.94 7.61 11.83
CA VAL A 77 17.74 8.37 11.48
C VAL A 77 18.25 9.71 10.93
N ALA A 78 18.13 9.90 9.62
CA ALA A 78 18.28 11.19 8.94
C ALA A 78 17.06 11.43 8.04
#